data_AF-A0A6A6RAX7-F1
#
_entry.id   AF-A0A6A6RAX7-F1
#
_cell.length_a   1.000
_cell.length_b   1.000
_cell.length_c   1.000
_cell.angle_alpha   90.00
_cell.angle_beta   90.00
_cell.angle_gamma   90.00
#
_symmetry.space_group_name_H-M   'P 1'
#
loop_
_entity.id
_entity.type
_entity.pdbx_description
1 polymer ?
#
loop_
_entity_poly.entity_id
_entity_poly.type
_entity_poly.pdbx_seq_one_letter_code
_entity_poly.pdbx_strand_id
1 'polypeptide(L)'
;MAHPPPNLLFPVHNLSSLPTHTHSGTSTSTTSTIIIITKATASRHHPDHHHQVSAASTAIMSTFGATPSANTAATAPTHSIKEQVKALVDAMPALTPSTLDAHAAPLAGLINARSPAEPDAYTLRVALMVVYHRAWTAPTWSVSGAALLNRLGTLVAANTTDEATKNTRGRPLRGVALIRRLLFGQLLSDFEKKETRSTGCVALLGELYKLPPTAPLNVLGMTVFAAAKTIINGEREEDGGDIEVLLMFLTDIKEKLAGETGGWGEEGGAGGEEWMAELGQDLGRLAVDERVPEFVQFEVADMWETWGY
;
A
#
# COMPACT_ATOMS: atom_id res chain seq x y z
N MET A 1 -33.77 -40.56 -26.39
CA MET A 1 -33.79 -41.18 -25.05
C MET A 1 -32.64 -42.18 -24.98
N ALA A 2 -31.62 -41.88 -24.19
CA ALA A 2 -30.53 -42.78 -23.81
C ALA A 2 -29.90 -42.20 -22.51
N HIS A 3 -29.35 -43.06 -21.65
CA HIS A 3 -29.06 -42.72 -20.25
C HIS A 3 -27.75 -41.92 -20.05
N PRO A 4 -27.66 -41.08 -18.98
CA PRO A 4 -26.40 -40.51 -18.51
C PRO A 4 -25.59 -41.52 -17.65
N PRO A 5 -24.26 -41.38 -17.57
CA PRO A 5 -23.37 -42.17 -16.70
C PRO A 5 -23.43 -41.71 -15.21
N PRO A 6 -22.87 -42.49 -14.26
CA PRO A 6 -23.28 -42.44 -12.86
C PRO A 6 -22.49 -41.47 -11.95
N ASN A 7 -23.12 -41.09 -10.84
CA ASN A 7 -22.52 -40.35 -9.72
C ASN A 7 -21.37 -41.13 -9.07
N LEU A 8 -20.25 -40.44 -8.79
CA LEU A 8 -19.24 -40.91 -7.85
C LEU A 8 -19.47 -40.29 -6.47
N LEU A 9 -19.74 -41.16 -5.50
CA LEU A 9 -19.82 -40.85 -4.07
C LEU A 9 -18.40 -40.77 -3.49
N PHE A 10 -18.07 -39.67 -2.81
CA PHE A 10 -16.91 -39.61 -1.90
C PHE A 10 -17.38 -39.82 -0.45
N PRO A 11 -16.73 -40.70 0.33
CA PRO A 11 -17.11 -40.95 1.72
C PRO A 11 -16.58 -39.87 2.67
N VAL A 12 -17.43 -39.46 3.61
CA VAL A 12 -17.06 -38.61 4.75
C VAL A 12 -16.44 -39.47 5.84
N HIS A 13 -15.21 -39.16 6.29
CA HIS A 13 -14.68 -39.69 7.54
C HIS A 13 -14.05 -38.61 8.44
N ASN A 14 -14.89 -38.21 9.39
CA ASN A 14 -14.67 -37.78 10.78
C ASN A 14 -13.31 -37.21 11.26
N LEU A 15 -13.47 -36.11 12.02
CA LEU A 15 -12.48 -35.53 12.93
C LEU A 15 -12.07 -36.50 14.05
N SER A 16 -10.81 -36.43 14.50
CA SER A 16 -10.48 -36.29 15.93
C SER A 16 -8.97 -36.15 16.23
N SER A 17 -8.70 -35.26 17.19
CA SER A 17 -7.58 -35.22 18.16
C SER A 17 -6.54 -34.08 18.02
N LEU A 18 -6.56 -33.20 19.04
CA LEU A 18 -5.47 -32.30 19.40
C LEU A 18 -4.32 -33.10 20.06
N PRO A 19 -3.14 -32.48 20.16
CA PRO A 19 -2.64 -32.19 21.50
C PRO A 19 -2.26 -30.71 21.70
N THR A 20 -2.68 -30.16 22.84
CA THR A 20 -2.17 -28.90 23.38
C THR A 20 -0.74 -29.06 23.88
N HIS A 21 0.17 -28.19 23.44
CA HIS A 21 1.42 -27.93 24.16
C HIS A 21 1.53 -26.45 24.55
N THR A 22 1.43 -26.21 25.85
CA THR A 22 1.78 -24.94 26.49
C THR A 22 3.29 -24.85 26.66
N HIS A 23 3.91 -23.79 26.13
CA HIS A 23 5.22 -23.34 26.61
C HIS A 23 5.22 -21.84 26.90
N SER A 24 5.42 -21.52 28.18
CA SER A 24 5.79 -20.20 28.66
C SER A 24 7.24 -19.90 28.32
N GLY A 25 7.49 -18.83 27.56
CA GLY A 25 8.83 -18.36 27.21
C GLY A 25 8.95 -16.86 27.41
N THR A 26 9.44 -16.44 28.57
CA THR A 26 9.79 -15.03 28.83
C THR A 26 11.07 -14.64 28.09
N SER A 27 11.05 -13.53 27.33
CA SER A 27 12.28 -12.81 26.96
C SER A 27 12.04 -11.31 26.79
N THR A 28 12.44 -10.58 27.83
CA THR A 28 13.10 -9.26 27.80
C THR A 28 12.99 -8.41 26.54
N SER A 29 12.19 -7.35 26.65
CA SER A 29 12.32 -6.14 25.83
C SER A 29 13.75 -5.59 25.89
N THR A 30 14.34 -5.31 24.73
CA THR A 30 15.58 -4.52 24.61
C THR A 30 15.33 -3.32 23.69
N THR A 31 14.95 -2.19 24.28
CA THR A 31 14.79 -0.91 23.58
C THR A 31 16.14 -0.43 23.06
N SER A 32 16.40 -0.60 21.77
CA SER A 32 17.57 -0.01 21.10
C SER A 32 17.24 1.36 20.52
N THR A 33 17.48 2.40 21.32
CA THR A 33 17.39 3.80 20.86
C THR A 33 18.58 4.12 19.96
N ILE A 34 18.36 4.14 18.64
CA ILE A 34 19.38 4.65 17.69
C ILE A 34 19.33 6.18 17.70
N ILE A 35 20.31 6.79 18.36
CA ILE A 35 20.54 8.24 18.33
C ILE A 35 21.33 8.57 17.05
N ILE A 36 20.68 9.14 16.04
CA ILE A 36 21.39 9.72 14.90
C ILE A 36 21.89 11.11 15.29
N ILE A 37 23.19 11.20 15.57
CA ILE A 37 23.89 12.44 15.86
C ILE A 37 24.15 13.17 14.53
N THR A 38 23.36 14.20 14.22
CA THR A 38 23.64 15.07 13.08
C THR A 38 24.83 15.96 13.39
N LYS A 39 25.97 15.69 12.75
CA LYS A 39 27.22 16.44 12.92
C LYS A 39 27.14 17.79 12.20
N ALA A 40 26.85 18.85 12.95
CA ALA A 40 26.91 20.23 12.45
C ALA A 40 28.21 20.93 12.91
N THR A 41 29.00 21.40 11.95
CA THR A 41 30.09 22.37 12.13
C THR A 41 29.90 23.42 11.04
N ALA A 42 29.43 24.63 11.36
CA ALA A 42 30.25 25.78 11.82
C ALA A 42 31.00 26.44 10.63
N SER A 43 31.13 27.77 10.50
CA SER A 43 30.77 28.91 11.37
C SER A 43 30.72 30.19 10.51
N ARG A 44 30.00 31.25 10.95
CA ARG A 44 30.42 32.65 10.78
C ARG A 44 29.82 33.54 11.88
N HIS A 45 30.57 34.54 12.31
CA HIS A 45 30.38 35.27 13.57
C HIS A 45 29.29 36.35 13.58
N HIS A 46 28.66 36.52 14.75
CA HIS A 46 28.48 37.74 15.59
C HIS A 46 28.96 39.11 15.02
N PRO A 47 28.38 40.28 15.42
CA PRO A 47 28.09 40.58 16.83
C PRO A 47 26.78 41.31 17.23
N ASP A 48 26.65 41.38 18.56
CA ASP A 48 25.63 41.95 19.46
C ASP A 48 25.01 43.31 19.11
N HIS A 49 23.79 43.52 19.60
CA HIS A 49 23.40 44.79 20.24
C HIS A 49 22.35 44.61 21.35
N HIS A 50 22.59 45.25 22.51
CA HIS A 50 21.65 45.40 23.62
C HIS A 50 20.63 46.53 23.37
N HIS A 51 19.37 46.33 23.79
CA HIS A 51 18.49 47.21 24.60
C HIS A 51 17.03 46.70 24.46
N GLN A 52 16.29 46.27 25.49
CA GLN A 52 15.84 46.90 26.74
C GLN A 52 14.60 47.82 26.56
N VAL A 53 13.60 47.62 27.45
CA VAL A 53 12.43 48.48 27.74
C VAL A 53 11.27 48.52 26.72
N SER A 54 10.13 47.89 27.06
CA SER A 54 8.99 48.66 27.62
C SER A 54 7.97 47.75 28.33
N ALA A 55 7.32 48.29 29.35
CA ALA A 55 6.31 47.63 30.19
C ALA A 55 5.01 48.46 30.25
N ALA A 56 3.99 47.93 30.94
CA ALA A 56 2.63 48.50 31.11
C ALA A 56 1.78 48.46 29.80
N SER A 57 0.44 48.42 29.80
CA SER A 57 -0.61 48.28 30.83
C SER A 57 -1.93 47.86 30.13
N THR A 58 -3.07 47.52 30.75
CA THR A 58 -3.53 47.48 32.16
C THR A 58 -4.62 46.39 32.28
N ALA A 59 -4.87 45.84 33.48
CA ALA A 59 -5.99 44.90 33.70
C ALA A 59 -7.36 45.60 33.75
N ILE A 60 -8.41 44.95 33.23
CA ILE A 60 -9.81 45.32 33.50
C ILE A 60 -10.53 44.06 34.02
N MET A 61 -10.82 44.04 35.31
CA MET A 61 -11.85 43.16 35.87
C MET A 61 -13.21 43.85 35.73
N SER A 62 -14.23 43.12 35.28
CA SER A 62 -15.59 43.38 35.74
C SER A 62 -16.40 42.09 35.74
N THR A 63 -16.99 41.79 36.89
CA THR A 63 -17.71 40.55 37.18
C THR A 63 -19.19 40.75 36.89
N PHE A 64 -19.82 39.88 36.09
CA PHE A 64 -21.24 39.58 36.22
C PHE A 64 -21.46 38.09 36.02
N GLY A 65 -22.17 37.47 36.97
CA GLY A 65 -22.32 36.02 37.04
C GLY A 65 -23.44 35.49 36.16
N ALA A 66 -23.15 34.39 35.46
CA ALA A 66 -24.15 33.45 34.97
C ALA A 66 -23.51 32.06 34.90
N THR A 67 -23.83 31.18 35.85
CA THR A 67 -23.66 29.74 35.65
C THR A 67 -24.76 29.23 34.74
N PRO A 68 -24.41 28.51 33.67
CA PRO A 68 -25.05 27.21 33.49
C PRO A 68 -24.05 26.10 33.22
N SER A 69 -24.34 24.93 33.79
CA SER A 69 -23.85 23.58 33.45
C SER A 69 -22.36 23.35 33.21
N ALA A 70 -21.82 22.41 33.97
CA ALA A 70 -20.66 21.62 33.57
C ALA A 70 -20.99 20.79 32.32
N ASN A 71 -21.00 21.42 31.15
CA ASN A 71 -20.76 20.69 29.91
C ASN A 71 -19.33 20.17 29.99
N THR A 72 -19.21 18.85 30.05
CA THR A 72 -17.98 18.10 29.88
C THR A 72 -17.12 18.78 28.83
N ALA A 73 -15.99 19.35 29.26
CA ALA A 73 -14.94 19.76 28.34
C ALA A 73 -14.42 18.46 27.72
N ALA A 74 -15.05 18.06 26.61
CA ALA A 74 -14.60 16.93 25.83
C ALA A 74 -13.21 17.28 25.33
N THR A 75 -12.20 16.72 26.00
CA THR A 75 -10.79 16.86 25.64
C THR A 75 -10.70 16.55 24.15
N ALA A 76 -10.46 17.58 23.33
CA ALA A 76 -10.33 17.40 21.90
C ALA A 76 -9.24 16.33 21.69
N PRO A 77 -9.49 15.28 20.89
CA PRO A 77 -8.63 14.10 20.87
C PRO A 77 -7.21 14.51 20.53
N THR A 78 -6.32 14.45 21.53
CA THR A 78 -4.94 14.95 21.48
C THR A 78 -4.03 14.10 20.59
N HIS A 79 -4.59 13.09 19.95
CA HIS A 79 -3.91 12.16 19.06
C HIS A 79 -3.44 12.84 17.79
N SER A 80 -2.20 12.54 17.37
CA SER A 80 -1.72 12.98 16.06
C SER A 80 -2.58 12.41 14.94
N ILE A 81 -2.58 13.05 13.76
CA ILE A 81 -3.32 12.54 12.59
C ILE A 81 -2.90 11.10 12.25
N LYS A 82 -1.61 10.77 12.43
CA LYS A 82 -1.09 9.42 12.23
C LYS A 82 -1.71 8.42 13.21
N GLU A 83 -1.87 8.77 14.48
CA GLU A 83 -2.58 7.93 15.46
C GLU A 83 -4.07 7.78 15.13
N GLN A 84 -4.76 8.86 14.75
CA GLN A 84 -6.19 8.81 14.40
C GLN A 84 -6.43 7.90 13.19
N VAL A 85 -5.65 8.07 12.13
CA VAL A 85 -5.66 7.21 10.93
C VAL A 85 -5.30 5.78 11.31
N LYS A 86 -4.23 5.56 12.09
CA LYS A 86 -3.80 4.21 12.48
C LYS A 86 -4.84 3.50 13.32
N ALA A 87 -5.47 4.17 14.28
CA ALA A 87 -6.55 3.59 15.09
C ALA A 87 -7.76 3.19 14.23
N LEU A 88 -8.16 4.04 13.27
CA LEU A 88 -9.22 3.71 12.31
C LEU A 88 -8.86 2.48 11.46
N VAL A 89 -7.64 2.43 10.94
CA VAL A 89 -7.18 1.33 10.07
C VAL A 89 -6.97 0.05 10.87
N ASP A 90 -6.31 0.08 12.03
CA ASP A 90 -6.08 -1.06 12.92
C ASP A 90 -7.39 -1.76 13.30
N ALA A 91 -8.43 -0.97 13.63
CA ALA A 91 -9.75 -1.47 14.00
C ALA A 91 -10.53 -2.15 12.86
N MET A 92 -10.05 -2.10 11.62
CA MET A 92 -10.70 -2.78 10.49
C MET A 92 -10.40 -4.29 10.51
N PRO A 93 -11.43 -5.15 10.37
CA PRO A 93 -11.23 -6.57 10.09
C PRO A 93 -10.75 -6.78 8.64
N ALA A 94 -10.79 -8.03 8.16
CA ALA A 94 -10.86 -8.26 6.71
C ALA A 94 -12.16 -7.61 6.17
N LEU A 95 -12.02 -6.79 5.13
CA LEU A 95 -13.13 -6.03 4.56
C LEU A 95 -13.92 -6.88 3.56
N THR A 96 -15.24 -6.81 3.65
CA THR A 96 -16.16 -7.41 2.67
C THR A 96 -16.83 -6.30 1.86
N PRO A 97 -17.45 -6.61 0.70
CA PRO A 97 -18.24 -5.62 -0.04
C PRO A 97 -19.34 -4.94 0.79
N SER A 98 -19.87 -5.61 1.82
CA SER A 98 -20.91 -5.07 2.70
C SER A 98 -20.38 -4.21 3.87
N THR A 99 -19.11 -4.39 4.29
CA THR A 99 -18.50 -3.58 5.37
C THR A 99 -17.58 -2.47 4.86
N LEU A 100 -17.11 -2.56 3.62
CA LEU A 100 -16.17 -1.61 3.00
C LEU A 100 -16.60 -0.15 3.15
N ASP A 101 -17.86 0.17 2.87
CA ASP A 101 -18.37 1.56 2.96
C ASP A 101 -18.38 2.10 4.40
N ALA A 102 -18.75 1.25 5.36
CA ALA A 102 -18.78 1.62 6.78
C ALA A 102 -17.37 1.89 7.34
N HIS A 103 -16.35 1.20 6.83
CA HIS A 103 -14.95 1.41 7.22
C HIS A 103 -14.26 2.53 6.41
N ALA A 104 -14.61 2.72 5.14
CA ALA A 104 -14.05 3.77 4.29
C ALA A 104 -14.60 5.17 4.65
N ALA A 105 -15.87 5.28 5.04
CA ALA A 105 -16.51 6.58 5.28
C ALA A 105 -15.87 7.41 6.43
N PRO A 106 -15.50 6.86 7.60
CA PRO A 106 -14.79 7.62 8.63
C PRO A 106 -13.43 8.16 8.16
N LEU A 107 -12.67 7.34 7.43
CA LEU A 107 -11.34 7.71 6.92
C LEU A 107 -11.45 8.77 5.81
N ALA A 108 -12.38 8.60 4.87
CA ALA A 108 -12.68 9.60 3.85
C ALA A 108 -13.21 10.91 4.47
N GLY A 109 -14.03 10.83 5.51
CA GLY A 109 -14.53 11.99 6.27
C GLY A 109 -13.39 12.79 6.92
N LEU A 110 -12.42 12.11 7.55
CA LEU A 110 -11.24 12.73 8.14
C LEU A 110 -10.37 13.44 7.07
N ILE A 111 -10.15 12.78 5.92
CA ILE A 111 -9.40 13.36 4.80
C ILE A 111 -10.14 14.60 4.25
N ASN A 112 -11.42 14.48 3.93
CA ASN A 112 -12.21 15.53 3.31
C ASN A 112 -12.43 16.74 4.23
N ALA A 113 -12.39 16.55 5.55
CA ALA A 113 -12.47 17.63 6.52
C ALA A 113 -11.17 18.46 6.65
N ARG A 114 -10.03 17.93 6.18
CA ARG A 114 -8.69 18.53 6.41
C ARG A 114 -7.92 18.82 5.12
N SER A 115 -7.70 17.81 4.27
CA SER A 115 -6.79 17.92 3.14
C SER A 115 -7.14 18.93 2.04
N PRO A 116 -8.41 19.35 1.84
CA PRO A 116 -8.70 20.50 0.98
C PRO A 116 -8.10 21.85 1.46
N ALA A 117 -7.69 21.94 2.73
CA ALA A 117 -7.03 23.12 3.31
C ALA A 117 -5.53 22.92 3.61
N GLU A 118 -4.98 21.72 3.37
CA GLU A 118 -3.57 21.38 3.59
C GLU A 118 -2.80 21.60 2.27
N PRO A 119 -1.74 22.42 2.23
CA PRO A 119 -1.01 22.71 0.99
C PRO A 119 -0.24 21.50 0.43
N ASP A 120 0.05 20.51 1.27
CA ASP A 120 0.78 19.27 0.98
C ASP A 120 -0.13 18.02 0.99
N ALA A 121 -1.43 18.20 1.25
CA ALA A 121 -2.39 17.13 1.54
C ALA A 121 -1.92 16.16 2.65
N TYR A 122 -1.29 16.66 3.72
CA TYR A 122 -0.73 15.85 4.81
C TYR A 122 -1.65 14.71 5.32
N THR A 123 -2.90 14.99 5.64
CA THR A 123 -3.85 13.98 6.15
C THR A 123 -4.15 12.90 5.11
N LEU A 124 -4.30 13.25 3.83
CA LEU A 124 -4.43 12.29 2.73
C LEU A 124 -3.17 11.42 2.60
N ARG A 125 -1.98 12.04 2.61
CA ARG A 125 -0.69 11.31 2.54
C ARG A 125 -0.57 10.30 3.67
N VAL A 126 -0.83 10.72 4.91
CA VAL A 126 -0.81 9.83 6.08
C VAL A 126 -1.84 8.71 5.95
N ALA A 127 -3.07 9.01 5.51
CA ALA A 127 -4.12 8.02 5.31
C ALA A 127 -3.72 6.94 4.30
N LEU A 128 -3.25 7.34 3.11
CA LEU A 128 -2.80 6.41 2.08
C LEU A 128 -1.62 5.56 2.55
N MET A 129 -0.62 6.15 3.19
CA MET A 129 0.58 5.44 3.64
C MET A 129 0.30 4.45 4.77
N VAL A 130 -0.62 4.74 5.69
CA VAL A 130 -1.00 3.77 6.75
C VAL A 130 -1.78 2.59 6.17
N VAL A 131 -2.72 2.81 5.25
CA VAL A 131 -3.45 1.72 4.58
C VAL A 131 -2.51 0.88 3.73
N TYR A 132 -1.65 1.53 2.93
CA TYR A 132 -0.61 0.90 2.12
C TYR A 132 0.30 0.02 2.98
N HIS A 133 0.87 0.57 4.06
CA HIS A 133 1.81 -0.16 4.91
C HIS A 133 1.14 -1.33 5.66
N ARG A 134 -0.16 -1.26 6.01
CA ARG A 134 -0.88 -2.42 6.55
C ARG A 134 -1.07 -3.52 5.51
N ALA A 135 -1.47 -3.16 4.29
CA ALA A 135 -1.70 -4.12 3.20
C ALA A 135 -0.42 -4.80 2.72
N TRP A 136 0.69 -4.08 2.83
CA TRP A 136 2.06 -4.55 2.65
C TRP A 136 2.53 -5.47 3.78
N THR A 137 2.40 -5.07 5.04
CA THR A 137 2.98 -5.83 6.18
C THR A 137 2.18 -7.07 6.53
N ALA A 138 0.91 -7.14 6.12
CA ALA A 138 0.07 -8.31 6.23
C ALA A 138 -0.45 -8.70 4.83
N PRO A 139 0.22 -9.62 4.10
CA PRO A 139 -0.19 -10.05 2.75
C PRO A 139 -1.63 -10.57 2.69
N THR A 140 -2.13 -11.17 3.78
CA THR A 140 -3.54 -11.61 3.94
C THR A 140 -4.55 -10.45 3.99
N TRP A 141 -4.09 -9.21 4.16
CA TRP A 141 -4.91 -8.00 4.12
C TRP A 141 -4.75 -7.22 2.79
N SER A 142 -3.96 -7.70 1.83
CA SER A 142 -3.76 -7.08 0.51
C SER A 142 -5.08 -6.77 -0.21
N VAL A 143 -5.99 -7.75 -0.30
CA VAL A 143 -7.34 -7.63 -0.88
C VAL A 143 -8.14 -6.51 -0.21
N SER A 144 -8.11 -6.46 1.14
CA SER A 144 -8.80 -5.44 1.93
C SER A 144 -8.18 -4.05 1.74
N GLY A 145 -6.85 -3.99 1.66
CA GLY A 145 -6.10 -2.77 1.38
C GLY A 145 -6.38 -2.20 0.00
N ALA A 146 -6.32 -3.02 -1.05
CA ALA A 146 -6.65 -2.63 -2.41
C ALA A 146 -8.10 -2.12 -2.52
N ALA A 147 -9.06 -2.84 -1.92
CA ALA A 147 -10.46 -2.42 -1.86
C ALA A 147 -10.64 -1.08 -1.14
N LEU A 148 -10.00 -0.88 0.02
CA LEU A 148 -10.07 0.35 0.79
C LEU A 148 -9.42 1.53 0.06
N LEU A 149 -8.20 1.37 -0.46
CA LEU A 149 -7.51 2.38 -1.26
C LEU A 149 -8.38 2.80 -2.44
N ASN A 150 -8.90 1.84 -3.21
CA ASN A 150 -9.76 2.11 -4.35
C ASN A 150 -11.05 2.84 -3.94
N ARG A 151 -11.64 2.47 -2.79
CA ARG A 151 -12.83 3.16 -2.26
C ARG A 151 -12.52 4.59 -1.82
N LEU A 152 -11.40 4.84 -1.15
CA LEU A 152 -10.91 6.20 -0.86
C LEU A 152 -10.75 7.01 -2.15
N GLY A 153 -10.26 6.38 -3.23
CA GLY A 153 -10.25 6.96 -4.58
C GLY A 153 -11.62 7.50 -5.02
N THR A 154 -12.73 6.81 -4.72
CA THR A 154 -14.09 7.32 -5.03
C THR A 154 -14.62 8.39 -4.05
N LEU A 155 -14.16 8.39 -2.80
CA LEU A 155 -14.76 9.19 -1.71
C LEU A 155 -14.00 10.49 -1.39
N VAL A 156 -12.72 10.59 -1.75
CA VAL A 156 -11.92 11.80 -1.50
C VAL A 156 -12.35 12.94 -2.41
N ALA A 157 -12.54 14.13 -1.82
CA ALA A 157 -13.05 15.30 -2.50
C ALA A 157 -12.14 15.75 -3.65
N ALA A 158 -12.74 16.03 -4.81
CA ALA A 158 -12.02 16.35 -6.05
C ALA A 158 -11.20 17.66 -6.01
N ASN A 159 -11.42 18.51 -5.00
CA ASN A 159 -10.64 19.72 -4.74
C ASN A 159 -9.41 19.48 -3.85
N THR A 160 -9.27 18.30 -3.22
CA THR A 160 -8.06 17.92 -2.46
C THR A 160 -6.85 18.00 -3.39
N THR A 161 -5.84 18.78 -3.01
CA THR A 161 -4.71 19.17 -3.86
C THR A 161 -3.42 19.09 -3.06
N ASP A 162 -2.30 18.89 -3.75
CA ASP A 162 -0.95 18.95 -3.17
C ASP A 162 -0.10 19.84 -4.09
N GLU A 163 0.33 20.98 -3.57
CA GLU A 163 1.06 22.01 -4.32
C GLU A 163 2.49 21.57 -4.68
N ALA A 164 3.06 20.57 -4.01
CA ALA A 164 4.35 19.99 -4.38
C ALA A 164 4.20 18.94 -5.50
N THR A 165 3.08 18.20 -5.53
CA THR A 165 2.86 17.10 -6.48
C THR A 165 2.22 17.59 -7.79
N LYS A 166 3.06 17.92 -8.77
CA LYS A 166 2.66 18.50 -10.05
C LYS A 166 2.62 17.49 -11.20
N ASN A 167 1.76 17.77 -12.19
CA ASN A 167 1.75 17.08 -13.48
C ASN A 167 2.82 17.63 -14.45
N THR A 168 2.92 17.02 -15.63
CA THR A 168 3.85 17.41 -16.72
C THR A 168 3.67 18.85 -17.22
N ARG A 169 2.54 19.50 -16.92
CA ARG A 169 2.24 20.91 -17.23
C ARG A 169 2.50 21.85 -16.04
N GLY A 170 3.18 21.37 -14.99
CA GLY A 170 3.50 22.13 -13.78
C GLY A 170 2.29 22.46 -12.88
N ARG A 171 1.11 21.89 -13.14
CA ARG A 171 -0.10 22.13 -12.33
C ARG A 171 -0.21 21.10 -11.20
N PRO A 172 -0.61 21.49 -9.98
CA PRO A 172 -0.91 20.57 -8.89
C PRO A 172 -1.89 19.47 -9.30
N LEU A 173 -1.64 18.23 -8.86
CA LEU A 173 -2.59 17.13 -9.00
C LEU A 173 -3.68 17.21 -7.95
N ARG A 174 -4.86 16.66 -8.28
CA ARG A 174 -6.06 16.73 -7.45
C ARG A 174 -6.84 15.43 -7.43
N GLY A 175 -7.58 15.19 -6.34
CA GLY A 175 -8.49 14.05 -6.16
C GLY A 175 -7.85 12.71 -6.55
N VAL A 176 -8.56 11.89 -7.35
CA VAL A 176 -8.08 10.59 -7.85
C VAL A 176 -6.68 10.67 -8.49
N ALA A 177 -6.38 11.72 -9.27
CA ALA A 177 -5.09 11.84 -9.95
C ALA A 177 -3.93 12.05 -8.95
N LEU A 178 -4.18 12.78 -7.86
CA LEU A 178 -3.23 12.89 -6.75
C LEU A 178 -3.06 11.55 -6.03
N ILE A 179 -4.16 10.86 -5.71
CA ILE A 179 -4.12 9.55 -5.03
C ILE A 179 -3.33 8.52 -5.86
N ARG A 180 -3.60 8.42 -7.17
CA ARG A 180 -2.83 7.59 -8.11
C ARG A 180 -1.34 7.91 -8.04
N ARG A 181 -0.97 9.19 -8.12
CA ARG A 181 0.43 9.61 -8.11
C ARG A 181 1.15 9.30 -6.79
N LEU A 182 0.47 9.50 -5.66
CA LEU A 182 1.02 9.18 -4.33
C LEU A 182 1.17 7.67 -4.13
N LEU A 183 0.13 6.88 -4.41
CA LEU A 183 0.13 5.44 -4.21
C LEU A 183 1.08 4.72 -5.17
N PHE A 184 0.99 4.98 -6.47
CA PHE A 184 1.84 4.30 -7.46
C PHE A 184 3.28 4.81 -7.42
N GLY A 185 3.51 6.07 -7.02
CA GLY A 185 4.85 6.59 -6.76
C GLY A 185 5.54 5.88 -5.60
N GLN A 186 4.80 5.61 -4.52
CA GLN A 186 5.31 4.80 -3.41
C GLN A 186 5.57 3.35 -3.85
N LEU A 187 4.55 2.71 -4.43
CA LEU A 187 4.61 1.30 -4.87
C LEU A 187 5.80 1.03 -5.80
N LEU A 188 6.04 1.89 -6.80
CA LEU A 188 7.19 1.75 -7.70
C LEU A 188 8.53 1.97 -6.98
N SER A 189 8.64 3.02 -6.17
CA SER A 189 9.88 3.27 -5.40
C SER A 189 10.22 2.13 -4.45
N ASP A 190 9.22 1.37 -4.01
CA ASP A 190 9.39 0.27 -3.08
C ASP A 190 9.60 -1.10 -3.76
N PHE A 191 9.28 -1.23 -5.06
CA PHE A 191 9.77 -2.33 -5.91
C PHE A 191 11.23 -2.17 -6.34
N GLU A 192 11.69 -0.92 -6.51
CA GLU A 192 13.06 -0.59 -6.90
C GLU A 192 14.10 -0.97 -5.84
N LYS A 193 13.74 -0.98 -4.54
CA LYS A 193 14.64 -1.31 -3.43
C LYS A 193 14.43 -2.75 -2.98
N LYS A 194 15.50 -3.53 -2.87
CA LYS A 194 15.45 -4.93 -2.43
C LYS A 194 14.87 -5.07 -1.02
N GLU A 195 15.30 -4.22 -0.09
CA GLU A 195 14.94 -4.32 1.34
C GLU A 195 13.47 -4.01 1.60
N THR A 196 12.76 -3.46 0.61
CA THR A 196 11.33 -3.23 0.67
C THR A 196 10.55 -4.20 -0.22
N ARG A 197 11.06 -4.60 -1.39
CA ARG A 197 10.43 -5.61 -2.24
C ARG A 197 10.13 -6.89 -1.46
N SER A 198 8.86 -7.07 -1.13
CA SER A 198 8.38 -8.11 -0.24
C SER A 198 7.10 -8.75 -0.79
N THR A 199 6.81 -9.97 -0.35
CA THR A 199 5.59 -10.73 -0.67
C THR A 199 4.30 -9.88 -0.62
N GLY A 200 4.15 -9.02 0.39
CA GLY A 200 2.99 -8.13 0.52
C GLY A 200 2.94 -6.97 -0.48
N CYS A 201 4.09 -6.51 -0.99
CA CYS A 201 4.15 -5.55 -2.10
C CYS A 201 3.62 -6.18 -3.40
N VAL A 202 4.07 -7.40 -3.70
CA VAL A 202 3.61 -8.17 -4.87
C VAL A 202 2.11 -8.48 -4.76
N ALA A 203 1.65 -8.94 -3.59
CA ALA A 203 0.24 -9.20 -3.34
C ALA A 203 -0.63 -7.93 -3.51
N LEU A 204 -0.21 -6.79 -2.95
CA LEU A 204 -0.96 -5.54 -3.09
C LEU A 204 -0.98 -5.03 -4.54
N LEU A 205 0.14 -5.12 -5.27
CA LEU A 205 0.17 -4.82 -6.70
C LEU A 205 -0.85 -5.68 -7.45
N GLY A 206 -0.90 -6.98 -7.16
CA GLY A 206 -1.81 -7.90 -7.83
C GLY A 206 -3.27 -7.62 -7.55
N GLU A 207 -3.64 -7.33 -6.31
CA GLU A 207 -5.02 -6.98 -5.95
C GLU A 207 -5.44 -5.61 -6.52
N LEU A 208 -4.52 -4.64 -6.64
CA LEU A 208 -4.77 -3.39 -7.37
C LEU A 208 -4.89 -3.60 -8.89
N TYR A 209 -4.15 -4.55 -9.45
CA TYR A 209 -4.26 -4.92 -10.86
C TYR A 209 -5.57 -5.65 -11.17
N LYS A 210 -6.03 -6.55 -10.29
CA LYS A 210 -7.30 -7.30 -10.42
C LYS A 210 -8.54 -6.40 -10.45
N LEU A 211 -8.46 -5.16 -9.95
CA LEU A 211 -9.55 -4.18 -10.05
C LEU A 211 -10.05 -3.97 -11.51
N PRO A 212 -11.33 -3.62 -11.71
CA PRO A 212 -11.87 -3.26 -13.03
C PRO A 212 -11.08 -2.10 -13.66
N PRO A 213 -10.88 -2.05 -15.00
CA PRO A 213 -10.16 -0.95 -15.67
C PRO A 213 -10.75 0.45 -15.43
N THR A 214 -12.04 0.52 -15.10
CA THR A 214 -12.76 1.76 -14.74
C THR A 214 -12.56 2.20 -13.29
N ALA A 215 -11.91 1.37 -12.45
CA ALA A 215 -11.73 1.63 -11.04
C ALA A 215 -10.74 2.79 -10.80
N PRO A 216 -10.97 3.65 -9.78
CA PRO A 216 -10.08 4.76 -9.47
C PRO A 216 -8.61 4.37 -9.34
N LEU A 217 -8.26 3.22 -8.77
CA LEU A 217 -6.87 2.81 -8.55
C LEU A 217 -6.49 1.49 -9.22
N ASN A 218 -7.17 1.12 -10.31
CA ASN A 218 -6.66 0.05 -11.17
C ASN A 218 -5.24 0.38 -11.67
N VAL A 219 -4.35 -0.60 -11.57
CA VAL A 219 -3.00 -0.58 -12.11
C VAL A 219 -3.03 -1.08 -13.57
N LEU A 220 -2.19 -0.51 -14.43
CA LEU A 220 -2.04 -0.92 -15.83
C LEU A 220 -1.12 -2.14 -15.96
N GLY A 221 -1.32 -3.00 -16.96
CA GLY A 221 -0.49 -4.19 -17.17
C GLY A 221 0.99 -3.86 -17.38
N MET A 222 1.30 -2.72 -18.02
CA MET A 222 2.68 -2.22 -18.15
C MET A 222 3.40 -2.03 -16.80
N THR A 223 2.68 -1.66 -15.74
CA THR A 223 3.23 -1.49 -14.39
C THR A 223 3.49 -2.85 -13.74
N VAL A 224 2.59 -3.82 -13.98
CA VAL A 224 2.77 -5.21 -13.53
C VAL A 224 3.96 -5.86 -14.22
N PHE A 225 4.05 -5.73 -15.55
CA PHE A 225 5.19 -6.18 -16.34
C PHE A 225 6.51 -5.58 -15.82
N ALA A 226 6.57 -4.26 -15.62
CA ALA A 226 7.75 -3.59 -15.08
C ALA A 226 8.15 -4.12 -13.68
N ALA A 227 7.18 -4.36 -12.79
CA ALA A 227 7.43 -4.95 -11.48
C ALA A 227 7.93 -6.40 -11.58
N ALA A 228 7.30 -7.23 -12.43
CA ALA A 228 7.72 -8.61 -12.69
C ALA A 228 9.16 -8.68 -13.23
N LYS A 229 9.49 -7.87 -14.25
CA LYS A 229 10.86 -7.73 -14.78
C LYS A 229 11.85 -7.31 -13.69
N THR A 230 11.44 -6.41 -12.80
CA THR A 230 12.25 -5.88 -11.69
C THR A 230 12.53 -6.94 -10.61
N ILE A 231 11.57 -7.83 -10.33
CA ILE A 231 11.73 -8.99 -9.45
C ILE A 231 12.67 -10.03 -10.10
N ILE A 232 12.32 -10.53 -11.29
CA ILE A 232 13.03 -11.64 -11.97
C ILE A 232 14.50 -11.30 -12.24
N ASN A 233 14.78 -10.09 -12.72
CA ASN A 233 16.13 -9.65 -13.13
C ASN A 233 16.89 -8.87 -12.03
N GLY A 234 16.25 -8.57 -10.90
CA GLY A 234 16.85 -7.79 -9.81
C GLY A 234 17.59 -8.64 -8.78
N GLU A 235 17.98 -7.99 -7.67
CA GLU A 235 18.40 -8.72 -6.48
C GLU A 235 17.19 -9.37 -5.78
N ARG A 236 17.33 -10.63 -5.36
CA ARG A 236 16.25 -11.50 -4.88
C ARG A 236 16.33 -11.76 -3.38
N GLU A 237 15.20 -12.08 -2.73
CA GLU A 237 15.20 -12.61 -1.36
C GLU A 237 15.96 -13.95 -1.33
N GLU A 238 16.64 -14.27 -0.21
CA GLU A 238 17.50 -15.46 -0.12
C GLU A 238 16.71 -16.79 -0.15
N ASP A 239 15.44 -16.74 0.27
CA ASP A 239 14.47 -17.83 0.21
C ASP A 239 13.65 -17.84 -1.09
N GLY A 240 13.74 -16.79 -1.92
CA GLY A 240 12.98 -16.65 -3.16
C GLY A 240 11.48 -16.37 -2.97
N GLY A 241 11.03 -15.95 -1.77
CA GLY A 241 9.62 -15.69 -1.48
C GLY A 241 8.99 -14.61 -2.37
N ASP A 242 9.76 -13.61 -2.79
CA ASP A 242 9.33 -12.59 -3.76
C ASP A 242 9.05 -13.17 -5.16
N ILE A 243 9.72 -14.26 -5.54
CA ILE A 243 9.47 -15.00 -6.78
C ILE A 243 8.25 -15.90 -6.63
N GLU A 244 8.13 -16.71 -5.57
CA GLU A 244 6.96 -17.59 -5.34
C GLU A 244 5.64 -16.80 -5.45
N VAL A 245 5.55 -15.66 -4.75
CA VAL A 245 4.35 -14.80 -4.79
C VAL A 245 4.17 -14.13 -6.15
N LEU A 246 5.25 -13.82 -6.89
CA LEU A 246 5.15 -13.37 -8.28
C LEU A 246 4.59 -14.47 -9.19
N LEU A 247 5.00 -15.72 -9.03
CA LEU A 247 4.49 -16.85 -9.84
C LEU A 247 3.00 -17.09 -9.56
N MET A 248 2.60 -17.14 -8.29
CA MET A 248 1.19 -17.22 -7.92
C MET A 248 0.37 -16.09 -8.56
N PHE A 249 0.87 -14.86 -8.49
CA PHE A 249 0.22 -13.71 -9.09
C PHE A 249 0.17 -13.78 -10.63
N LEU A 250 1.28 -14.07 -11.31
CA LEU A 250 1.32 -14.17 -12.77
C LEU A 250 0.41 -15.28 -13.30
N THR A 251 0.23 -16.37 -12.55
CA THR A 251 -0.74 -17.44 -12.85
C THR A 251 -2.18 -16.89 -12.87
N ASP A 252 -2.58 -16.17 -11.82
CA ASP A 252 -3.93 -15.56 -11.69
C ASP A 252 -4.26 -14.58 -12.83
N ILE A 253 -3.25 -13.95 -13.43
CA ILE A 253 -3.45 -12.79 -14.31
C ILE A 253 -2.92 -12.94 -15.74
N LYS A 254 -2.33 -14.10 -16.08
CA LYS A 254 -1.77 -14.43 -17.41
C LYS A 254 -2.65 -13.98 -18.57
N GLU A 255 -3.91 -14.42 -18.58
CA GLU A 255 -4.87 -14.14 -19.66
C GLU A 255 -5.25 -12.66 -19.74
N LYS A 256 -5.41 -12.01 -18.58
CA LYS A 256 -5.74 -10.57 -18.52
C LYS A 256 -4.58 -9.73 -19.05
N LEU A 257 -3.35 -10.05 -18.64
CA LEU A 257 -2.15 -9.33 -19.05
C LEU A 257 -1.84 -9.54 -20.53
N ALA A 258 -1.97 -10.77 -21.04
CA ALA A 258 -1.83 -11.07 -22.47
C ALA A 258 -2.84 -10.28 -23.34
N GLY A 259 -4.07 -10.12 -22.86
CA GLY A 259 -5.14 -9.40 -23.56
C GLY A 259 -5.04 -7.87 -23.53
N GLU A 260 -4.05 -7.26 -22.86
CA GLU A 260 -3.92 -5.79 -22.83
C GLU A 260 -3.37 -5.23 -24.15
N THR A 261 -4.05 -4.20 -24.66
CA THR A 261 -3.64 -3.46 -25.86
C THR A 261 -3.16 -2.06 -25.47
N GLY A 262 -1.83 -1.90 -25.33
CA GLY A 262 -1.26 -0.59 -25.06
C GLY A 262 0.21 -0.60 -24.64
N GLY A 263 1.12 -0.56 -25.61
CA GLY A 263 2.54 -0.32 -25.35
C GLY A 263 2.92 1.15 -25.19
N TRP A 264 4.23 1.40 -25.15
CA TRP A 264 4.80 2.73 -24.95
C TRP A 264 4.59 3.64 -26.16
N GLY A 265 3.63 4.56 -26.08
CA GLY A 265 3.49 5.71 -26.99
C GLY A 265 2.47 5.55 -28.12
N GLU A 266 2.33 6.60 -28.93
CA GLU A 266 1.34 6.68 -30.02
C GLU A 266 1.69 5.81 -31.25
N GLU A 267 2.88 5.20 -31.26
CA GLU A 267 3.38 4.35 -32.36
C GLU A 267 3.54 2.89 -31.92
N GLY A 268 2.44 2.12 -31.96
CA GLY A 268 2.47 0.66 -32.10
C GLY A 268 3.28 -0.14 -31.07
N GLY A 269 3.45 0.36 -29.85
CA GLY A 269 4.28 -0.30 -28.84
C GLY A 269 3.77 -1.67 -28.39
N ALA A 270 4.68 -2.47 -27.86
CA ALA A 270 4.48 -3.82 -27.33
C ALA A 270 3.15 -4.00 -26.56
N GLY A 271 2.32 -4.92 -27.04
CA GLY A 271 1.09 -5.33 -26.37
C GLY A 271 1.32 -6.41 -25.31
N GLY A 272 0.23 -6.82 -24.65
CA GLY A 272 0.23 -7.85 -23.62
C GLY A 272 0.91 -9.15 -24.04
N GLU A 273 0.65 -9.64 -25.26
CA GLU A 273 1.30 -10.84 -25.80
C GLU A 273 2.84 -10.73 -25.84
N GLU A 274 3.38 -9.56 -26.20
CA GLU A 274 4.83 -9.32 -26.27
C GLU A 274 5.44 -9.22 -24.87
N TRP A 275 4.75 -8.57 -23.92
CA TRP A 275 5.13 -8.59 -22.50
C TRP A 275 5.18 -10.01 -21.94
N MET A 276 4.21 -10.84 -22.30
CA MET A 276 4.15 -12.24 -21.86
C MET A 276 5.23 -13.11 -22.51
N ALA A 277 5.62 -12.83 -23.76
CA ALA A 277 6.75 -13.47 -24.42
C ALA A 277 8.10 -13.07 -23.80
N GLU A 278 8.28 -11.79 -23.44
CA GLU A 278 9.44 -11.33 -22.68
C GLU A 278 9.52 -11.95 -21.28
N LEU A 279 8.40 -12.02 -20.55
CA LEU A 279 8.35 -12.70 -19.26
C LEU A 279 8.65 -14.19 -19.39
N GLY A 280 8.13 -14.87 -20.42
CA GLY A 280 8.46 -16.26 -20.73
C GLY A 280 9.97 -16.48 -20.93
N GLN A 281 10.65 -15.60 -21.68
CA GLN A 281 12.10 -15.69 -21.84
C GLN A 281 12.88 -15.46 -20.54
N ASP A 282 12.45 -14.50 -19.71
CA ASP A 282 13.10 -14.20 -18.44
C ASP A 282 12.86 -15.32 -17.40
N LEU A 283 11.67 -15.92 -17.37
CA LEU A 283 11.34 -17.11 -16.56
C LEU A 283 12.18 -18.33 -17.01
N GLY A 284 12.32 -18.57 -18.31
CA GLY A 284 13.18 -19.66 -18.82
C GLY A 284 14.65 -19.52 -18.41
N ARG A 285 15.17 -18.29 -18.25
CA ARG A 285 16.51 -18.06 -17.66
C ARG A 285 16.52 -18.30 -16.15
N LEU A 286 15.45 -17.92 -15.45
CA LEU A 286 15.31 -18.06 -14.01
C LEU A 286 15.19 -19.54 -13.58
N ALA A 287 14.56 -20.39 -14.40
CA ALA A 287 14.41 -21.83 -14.19
C ALA A 287 15.73 -22.62 -14.13
N VAL A 288 16.84 -22.03 -14.61
CA VAL A 288 18.18 -22.65 -14.66
C VAL A 288 19.24 -21.81 -13.93
N ASP A 289 18.83 -20.79 -13.18
CA ASP A 289 19.74 -19.88 -12.48
C ASP A 289 20.09 -20.46 -11.10
N GLU A 290 21.30 -21.01 -10.96
CA GLU A 290 21.82 -21.65 -9.73
C GLU A 290 21.77 -20.77 -8.46
N ARG A 291 21.50 -19.46 -8.61
CA ARG A 291 21.31 -18.51 -7.50
C ARG A 291 19.88 -18.48 -6.96
N VAL A 292 18.94 -19.17 -7.62
CA VAL A 292 17.55 -19.35 -7.20
C VAL A 292 17.45 -20.66 -6.39
N PRO A 293 16.71 -20.72 -5.28
CA PRO A 293 16.46 -21.98 -4.58
C PRO A 293 15.83 -23.04 -5.50
N GLU A 294 16.29 -24.29 -5.40
CA GLU A 294 15.90 -25.39 -6.31
C GLU A 294 14.38 -25.61 -6.40
N PHE A 295 13.64 -25.42 -5.29
CA PHE A 295 12.18 -25.53 -5.30
C PHE A 295 11.51 -24.42 -6.12
N VAL A 296 12.03 -23.18 -6.04
CA VAL A 296 11.56 -22.07 -6.87
C VAL A 296 11.93 -22.29 -8.33
N GLN A 297 13.12 -22.83 -8.64
CA GLN A 297 13.47 -23.20 -10.03
C GLN A 297 12.45 -24.18 -10.63
N PHE A 298 11.99 -25.16 -9.85
CA PHE A 298 10.97 -26.12 -10.27
C PHE A 298 9.61 -25.46 -10.55
N GLU A 299 9.14 -24.55 -9.68
CA GLU A 299 7.90 -23.78 -9.89
C GLU A 299 7.98 -22.85 -11.11
N VAL A 300 9.13 -22.21 -11.33
CA VAL A 300 9.40 -21.39 -12.52
C VAL A 300 9.35 -22.25 -13.79
N ALA A 301 9.94 -23.45 -13.76
CA ALA A 301 9.94 -24.39 -14.88
C ALA A 301 8.53 -24.89 -15.22
N ASP A 302 7.75 -25.32 -14.21
CA ASP A 302 6.36 -25.76 -14.38
C ASP A 302 5.46 -24.66 -14.96
N MET A 303 5.63 -23.41 -14.48
CA MET A 303 4.97 -22.25 -15.08
C MET A 303 5.38 -22.04 -16.53
N TRP A 304 6.68 -22.08 -16.82
CA TRP A 304 7.25 -21.80 -18.13
C TRP A 304 6.76 -22.82 -19.18
N GLU A 305 6.79 -24.11 -18.86
CA GLU A 305 6.22 -25.18 -19.69
C GLU A 305 4.70 -25.01 -19.86
N THR A 306 3.97 -24.70 -18.78
CA THR A 306 2.52 -24.41 -18.81
C THR A 306 2.19 -23.15 -19.62
N TRP A 307 3.16 -22.28 -19.87
CA TRP A 307 3.03 -21.11 -20.73
C TRP A 307 3.32 -21.39 -22.20
N GLY A 308 3.93 -22.54 -22.51
CA GLY A 308 4.18 -23.00 -23.89
C GLY A 308 5.45 -22.40 -24.51
N TYR A 309 6.46 -22.12 -23.68
CA TYR A 309 7.78 -21.61 -24.09
C TYR A 309 8.86 -22.70 -24.08
#